data_AF-A0A7S1JWE8-F1
#
_entry.id   AF-A0A7S1JWE8-F1
#
_cell.length_a   1.000
_cell.length_b   1.000
_cell.length_c   1.000
_cell.angle_alpha   90.00
_cell.angle_beta   90.00
_cell.angle_gamma   90.00
#
_symmetry.space_group_name_H-M   'P 1'
#
loop_
_entity.id
_entity.type
_entity.pdbx_description
1 polymer ?
#
loop_
_entity_poly.entity_id
_entity_poly.type
_entity_poly.pdbx_seq_one_letter_code
_entity_poly.pdbx_strand_id
1 'polypeptide(L)'
;QEGVTLTEREAALDKVLGELFRSYGILKVGYSCAGDVRRLAASYPHMSCFKRLNKLVDLHELSKSAAKTIGLPKTAIKGLKGACWSILGHTLDKTEQCSSWGFRPLSKDQVRYSAIDS
;
A
#
# COMPACT_ATOMS: atom_id res chain seq x y z
N GLN A 1 -14.24 -27.51 13.76
CA GLN A 1 -13.68 -26.22 13.30
C GLN A 1 -14.76 -25.18 13.55
N GLU A 2 -14.63 -24.41 14.63
CA GLU A 2 -15.52 -23.26 14.87
C GLU A 2 -15.23 -22.20 13.80
N GLY A 3 -16.24 -21.85 13.01
CA GLY A 3 -16.10 -20.81 11.99
C GLY A 3 -15.88 -19.46 12.67
N VAL A 4 -14.69 -18.87 12.47
CA VAL A 4 -14.42 -17.49 12.90
C VAL A 4 -15.46 -16.59 12.24
N THR A 5 -16.35 -16.04 13.06
CA THR A 5 -17.43 -15.16 12.61
C THR A 5 -16.95 -13.72 12.70
N LEU A 6 -17.09 -12.97 11.60
CA LEU A 6 -16.72 -11.55 11.55
C LEU A 6 -17.57 -10.73 12.52
N THR A 7 -16.97 -9.76 13.19
CA THR A 7 -17.74 -8.70 13.86
C THR A 7 -18.49 -7.87 12.82
N GLU A 8 -19.53 -7.13 13.23
CA GLU A 8 -20.29 -6.25 12.33
C GLU A 8 -19.39 -5.26 11.59
N ARG A 9 -18.42 -4.65 12.28
CA ARG A 9 -17.47 -3.70 11.70
C ARG A 9 -16.53 -4.36 10.70
N GLU A 10 -16.02 -5.55 11.02
CA GLU A 10 -15.19 -6.32 10.09
C GLU A 10 -15.98 -6.75 8.86
N ALA A 11 -17.24 -7.17 9.02
CA ALA A 11 -18.11 -7.54 7.91
C ALA A 11 -18.38 -6.36 6.97
N ALA A 12 -18.65 -5.17 7.53
CA ALA A 12 -18.81 -3.95 6.74
C ALA A 12 -17.53 -3.58 5.98
N LEU A 13 -16.37 -3.66 6.64
CA LEU A 13 -15.08 -3.37 6.03
C LEU A 13 -14.72 -4.41 4.95
N ASP A 14 -14.91 -5.70 5.22
CA ASP A 14 -14.64 -6.81 4.30
C ASP A 14 -15.47 -6.68 3.02
N LYS A 15 -16.74 -6.26 3.16
CA LYS A 15 -17.61 -6.00 2.02
C LYS A 15 -17.07 -4.86 1.16
N VAL A 16 -16.85 -3.67 1.75
CA VAL A 16 -16.43 -2.47 1.01
C VAL A 16 -15.08 -2.66 0.35
N LEU A 17 -14.08 -3.14 1.09
CA LEU A 17 -12.76 -3.42 0.53
C LEU A 17 -12.81 -4.56 -0.49
N GLY A 18 -13.65 -5.56 -0.28
CA GLY A 18 -13.84 -6.66 -1.21
C GLY A 18 -14.37 -6.18 -2.57
N GLU A 19 -15.38 -5.32 -2.57
CA GLU A 19 -15.90 -4.68 -3.79
C GLU A 19 -14.82 -3.85 -4.50
N LEU A 20 -14.10 -3.01 -3.75
CA LEU A 20 -13.02 -2.16 -4.26
C LEU A 20 -11.86 -2.99 -4.85
N PHE A 21 -11.34 -3.94 -4.08
CA PHE A 21 -10.16 -4.75 -4.43
C PHE A 21 -10.43 -5.71 -5.57
N ARG A 22 -11.64 -6.27 -5.67
CA ARG A 22 -12.00 -7.20 -6.75
C ARG A 22 -12.53 -6.49 -8.01
N SER A 23 -12.88 -5.21 -7.94
CA SER A 23 -13.30 -4.47 -9.14
C SER A 23 -12.20 -4.43 -10.20
N TYR A 24 -12.55 -4.81 -11.44
CA TYR A 24 -11.69 -4.61 -12.61
C TYR A 24 -11.81 -3.20 -13.22
N GLY A 25 -12.87 -2.46 -12.85
CA GLY A 25 -13.08 -1.07 -13.26
C GLY A 25 -12.29 -0.06 -12.42
N ILE A 26 -11.68 -0.50 -11.31
CA ILE A 26 -10.89 0.35 -10.43
C ILE A 26 -9.43 -0.11 -10.46
N LEU A 27 -8.56 0.77 -10.97
CA LEU A 27 -7.12 0.59 -10.91
C LEU A 27 -6.61 0.95 -9.52
N LYS A 28 -5.80 0.08 -8.93
CA LYS A 28 -5.09 0.31 -7.68
C LYS A 28 -3.65 0.62 -8.03
N VAL A 29 -3.12 1.69 -7.46
CA VAL A 29 -1.75 2.10 -7.65
C VAL A 29 -1.07 2.03 -6.28
N GLY A 30 0.14 1.49 -6.24
CA GLY A 30 0.94 1.54 -5.03
C GLY A 30 2.40 1.22 -5.32
N TYR A 31 3.23 1.15 -4.28
CA TYR A 31 4.67 1.03 -4.39
C TYR A 31 5.19 -0.20 -3.64
N SER A 32 5.73 -1.20 -4.35
CA SER A 32 6.24 -2.44 -3.75
C SER A 32 5.19 -3.23 -2.93
N CYS A 33 3.93 -3.23 -3.39
CA CYS A 33 2.75 -3.66 -2.63
C CYS A 33 2.68 -5.17 -2.35
N ALA A 34 3.47 -6.00 -3.02
CA ALA A 34 3.40 -7.46 -2.85
C ALA A 34 3.66 -7.87 -1.38
N GLY A 35 4.52 -7.14 -0.67
CA GLY A 35 4.76 -7.35 0.76
C GLY A 35 3.54 -7.01 1.62
N ASP A 36 2.86 -5.90 1.30
CA ASP A 36 1.74 -5.40 2.07
C ASP A 36 0.50 -6.27 1.90
N VAL A 37 0.22 -6.71 0.67
CA VAL A 37 -0.87 -7.66 0.40
C VAL A 37 -0.66 -8.98 1.16
N ARG A 38 0.58 -9.52 1.15
CA ARG A 38 0.90 -10.73 1.91
C ARG A 38 0.70 -10.55 3.40
N ARG A 39 1.15 -9.41 3.95
CA ARG A 39 0.98 -9.10 5.38
C ARG A 39 -0.48 -8.93 5.75
N LEU A 40 -1.27 -8.19 4.97
CA LEU A 40 -2.70 -8.02 5.20
C LEU A 40 -3.44 -9.36 5.21
N ALA A 41 -3.18 -10.23 4.23
CA ALA A 41 -3.79 -11.56 4.17
C ALA A 41 -3.40 -12.46 5.35
N ALA A 42 -2.16 -12.36 5.82
CA ALA A 42 -1.68 -13.13 6.98
C ALA A 42 -2.20 -12.60 8.32
N SER A 43 -2.32 -11.28 8.47
CA SER A 43 -2.80 -10.63 9.69
C SER A 43 -4.32 -10.78 9.88
N TYR A 44 -5.08 -10.87 8.80
CA TYR A 44 -6.54 -10.96 8.82
C TYR A 44 -7.06 -12.12 7.97
N PRO A 45 -6.71 -13.39 8.30
CA PRO A 45 -7.03 -14.56 7.46
C PRO A 45 -8.54 -14.84 7.36
N HIS A 46 -9.32 -14.36 8.34
CA HIS A 46 -10.78 -14.43 8.39
C HIS A 46 -11.47 -13.42 7.46
N MET A 47 -10.77 -12.38 7.02
CA MET A 47 -11.29 -11.39 6.07
C MET A 47 -11.01 -11.81 4.62
N SER A 48 -12.06 -11.89 3.80
CA SER A 48 -11.98 -12.31 2.41
C SER A 48 -11.40 -11.24 1.48
N CYS A 49 -11.53 -9.96 1.83
CA CYS A 49 -11.14 -8.82 1.00
C CYS A 49 -9.65 -8.82 0.68
N PHE A 50 -8.80 -9.27 1.61
CA PHE A 50 -7.35 -9.28 1.43
C PHE A 50 -6.82 -10.48 0.62
N LYS A 51 -7.67 -11.44 0.26
CA LYS A 51 -7.27 -12.65 -0.48
C LYS A 51 -7.13 -12.42 -1.98
N ARG A 52 -7.72 -11.34 -2.51
CA ARG A 52 -7.70 -11.05 -3.95
C ARG A 52 -7.69 -9.55 -4.22
N LEU A 53 -6.68 -9.12 -4.97
CA LEU A 53 -6.53 -7.74 -5.44
C LEU A 53 -6.39 -7.74 -6.97
N ASN A 54 -7.43 -7.29 -7.67
CA ASN A 54 -7.45 -7.18 -9.12
C ASN A 54 -6.93 -5.80 -9.56
N LYS A 55 -6.34 -5.71 -10.76
CA LYS A 55 -5.91 -4.44 -11.39
C LYS A 55 -5.03 -3.56 -10.51
N LEU A 56 -3.94 -4.14 -10.00
CA LEU A 56 -2.89 -3.43 -9.29
C LEU A 56 -1.76 -3.05 -10.26
N VAL A 57 -1.31 -1.80 -10.20
CA VAL A 57 -0.06 -1.32 -10.80
C VAL A 57 0.92 -1.05 -9.67
N ASP A 58 2.07 -1.73 -9.71
CA ASP A 58 3.18 -1.48 -8.81
C ASP A 58 4.14 -0.47 -9.45
N LEU A 59 4.16 0.75 -8.90
CA LEU A 59 5.01 1.85 -9.37
C LEU A 59 6.49 1.54 -9.22
N HIS A 60 6.89 0.68 -8.28
CA HIS A 60 8.28 0.29 -8.13
C HIS A 60 8.76 -0.50 -9.35
N GLU A 61 7.96 -1.49 -9.78
CA GLU A 61 8.26 -2.30 -10.96
C GLU A 61 8.10 -1.51 -12.26
N LEU A 62 7.09 -0.63 -12.33
CA LEU A 62 6.92 0.27 -13.47
C LEU A 62 8.13 1.20 -13.62
N SER A 63 8.61 1.80 -12.53
CA SER A 63 9.76 2.71 -12.54
C SER A 63 11.04 1.99 -12.98
N LYS A 64 11.27 0.75 -12.54
CA LYS A 64 12.39 -0.08 -13.01
C LYS A 64 12.30 -0.39 -14.50
N SER A 65 11.12 -0.78 -14.96
CA SER A 65 10.87 -1.11 -16.37
C SER A 65 11.10 0.11 -17.26
N ALA A 66 10.51 1.26 -16.88
CA ALA A 66 10.68 2.52 -17.60
C ALA A 66 12.14 2.95 -17.66
N ALA A 67 12.86 2.97 -16.52
CA ALA A 67 14.28 3.31 -16.47
C ALA A 67 15.12 2.41 -17.40
N LYS A 68 14.84 1.10 -17.42
CA LYS A 68 15.51 0.16 -18.33
C LYS A 68 15.25 0.51 -19.80
N THR A 69 14.01 0.84 -20.16
CA THR A 69 13.62 1.18 -21.54
C THR A 69 14.34 2.43 -22.05
N ILE A 70 14.56 3.44 -21.20
CA ILE A 70 15.23 4.69 -21.58
C ILE A 70 16.73 4.71 -21.27
N GLY A 71 17.32 3.57 -20.88
CA GLY A 71 18.76 3.46 -20.61
C GLY A 71 19.22 4.16 -19.33
N LEU A 72 18.33 4.50 -18.41
CA LEU A 72 18.71 5.07 -17.12
C LEU A 72 19.31 4.00 -16.19
N PRO A 73 20.31 4.35 -15.37
CA PRO A 73 20.88 3.43 -14.40
C PRO A 73 19.81 2.98 -13.40
N LYS A 74 19.86 1.71 -12.98
CA LYS A 74 18.92 1.13 -11.99
C LYS A 74 18.87 1.89 -10.66
N THR A 75 19.90 2.67 -10.37
CA THR A 75 20.03 3.52 -9.17
C THR A 75 19.33 4.87 -9.29
N ALA A 76 18.79 5.22 -10.47
CA ALA A 76 18.14 6.51 -10.70
C ALA A 76 16.87 6.70 -9.86
N ILE A 77 16.18 5.62 -9.49
CA ILE A 77 14.95 5.65 -8.68
C ILE A 77 15.11 4.70 -7.49
N LYS A 78 15.48 5.25 -6.33
CA LYS A 78 15.67 4.48 -5.08
C LYS A 78 14.49 4.67 -4.13
N GLY A 79 13.59 3.69 -4.11
CA GLY A 79 12.44 3.70 -3.21
C GLY A 79 11.44 4.82 -3.54
N LEU A 80 10.34 4.87 -2.78
CA LEU A 80 9.28 5.85 -3.02
C LEU A 80 9.78 7.29 -2.87
N LYS A 81 10.58 7.58 -1.83
CA LYS A 81 11.22 8.90 -1.66
C LYS A 81 12.05 9.34 -2.88
N GLY A 82 12.82 8.42 -3.48
CA GLY A 82 13.59 8.71 -4.69
C GLY A 82 12.68 8.94 -5.90
N ALA A 83 11.60 8.17 -6.03
CA ALA A 83 10.61 8.38 -7.08
C ALA A 83 9.93 9.74 -6.95
N CYS A 84 9.50 10.14 -5.76
CA CYS A 84 8.92 11.46 -5.50
C CYS A 84 9.89 12.58 -5.86
N TRP A 85 11.17 12.46 -5.49
CA TRP A 85 12.17 13.46 -5.86
C TRP A 85 12.32 13.57 -7.39
N SER A 86 12.48 12.45 -8.08
CA SER A 86 12.73 12.43 -9.52
C SER A 86 11.52 12.89 -10.35
N ILE A 87 10.29 12.66 -9.87
CA ILE A 87 9.05 12.96 -10.61
C ILE A 87 8.44 14.30 -10.19
N LEU A 88 8.42 14.58 -8.89
CA LEU A 88 7.73 15.74 -8.30
C LEU A 88 8.67 16.86 -7.88
N GLY A 89 9.99 16.62 -7.83
CA GLY A 89 10.97 17.60 -7.29
C GLY A 89 10.89 17.77 -5.77
N HIS A 90 10.08 16.95 -5.08
CA HIS A 90 9.89 17.00 -3.64
C HIS A 90 10.22 15.64 -3.01
N THR A 91 10.83 15.67 -1.83
CA THR A 91 11.13 14.46 -1.05
C THR A 91 10.01 14.15 -0.06
N LEU A 92 9.87 12.86 0.26
CA LEU A 92 9.11 12.43 1.44
C LEU A 92 9.94 12.65 2.71
N ASP A 93 9.30 13.25 3.72
CA ASP A 93 9.78 13.21 5.10
C ASP A 93 9.56 11.80 5.66
N LYS A 94 10.59 11.21 6.28
CA LYS A 94 10.57 9.83 6.79
C LYS A 94 10.57 9.75 8.31
N THR A 95 10.42 10.89 9.00
CA THR A 95 10.51 10.96 10.46
C THR A 95 9.57 9.98 11.15
N GLU A 96 8.33 9.85 10.66
CA GLU A 96 7.31 8.98 11.25
C GLU A 96 7.33 7.53 10.74
N GLN A 97 8.24 7.17 9.82
CA GLN A 97 8.28 5.84 9.19
C GLN A 97 8.41 4.70 10.21
N CYS A 98 9.20 4.91 11.26
CA CYS A 98 9.47 3.92 12.32
C CYS A 98 8.89 4.35 13.69
N SER A 99 7.86 5.20 13.69
CA SER A 99 7.19 5.63 14.91
C SER A 99 6.31 4.51 15.52
N SER A 100 5.76 4.75 16.72
CA SER A 100 4.93 3.79 17.45
C SER A 100 3.51 3.66 16.86
N TRP A 101 3.37 3.02 15.69
CA TRP A 101 2.09 2.81 14.97
C TRP A 101 1.05 1.96 15.73
N GLY A 102 1.45 1.27 16.79
CA GLY A 102 0.55 0.50 17.67
C GLY A 102 -0.13 1.35 18.75
N PHE A 103 0.40 2.54 19.07
CA PHE A 103 -0.16 3.40 20.11
C PHE A 103 -1.46 4.07 19.62
N ARG A 104 -2.39 4.34 20.55
CA ARG A 104 -3.64 5.04 20.27
C ARG A 104 -3.89 6.15 21.30
N PRO A 105 -4.33 7.35 20.87
CA PRO A 105 -4.54 7.77 19.48
C PRO A 105 -3.23 7.94 18.71
N LEU A 106 -3.30 7.92 17.37
CA LEU A 106 -2.16 8.31 16.53
C LEU A 106 -1.90 9.83 16.68
N SER A 107 -0.63 10.23 16.56
CA SER A 107 -0.27 11.65 16.55
C SER A 107 -0.72 12.33 15.24
N LYS A 108 -0.81 13.67 15.24
CA LYS A 108 -1.12 14.42 14.02
C LYS A 108 -0.08 14.20 12.92
N ASP A 109 1.19 14.07 13.31
CA ASP A 109 2.29 13.85 12.37
C ASP A 109 2.25 12.45 11.76
N GLN A 110 1.87 11.42 12.53
CA GLN A 110 1.65 10.07 12.00
C GLN A 110 0.53 10.05 10.96
N VAL A 111 -0.62 10.68 11.25
CA VAL A 111 -1.75 10.77 10.31
C VAL A 111 -1.33 11.53 9.04
N ARG A 112 -0.59 12.64 9.19
CA ARG A 112 -0.09 13.42 8.07
C ARG A 112 0.89 12.61 7.21
N TYR A 113 1.84 11.92 7.84
CA TYR A 113 2.81 11.08 7.15
C TYR A 113 2.11 9.97 6.35
N SER A 114 1.17 9.24 6.95
CA SER A 114 0.45 8.16 6.24
C SER A 114 -0.36 8.67 5.06
N ALA A 115 -0.93 9.87 5.17
CA ALA A 115 -1.67 10.50 4.09
C ALA A 115 -0.75 10.96 2.94
N ILE A 116 0.47 11.41 3.23
CA ILE A 116 1.46 11.81 2.23
C ILE A 116 2.11 10.60 1.54
N ASP A 117 2.27 9.48 2.26
CA ASP A 117 2.88 8.24 1.72
C ASP A 117 1.92 7.45 0.80
N SER A 118 0.62 7.74 0.86
CA SER A 118 -0.43 7.11 0.04
C SER A 118 -0.58 7.78 -1.33
#